data_AF-A0A1Q9P1U7-F1
#
_entry.id   AF-A0A1Q9P1U7-F1
#
_cell.length_a   1.000
_cell.length_b   1.000
_cell.length_c   1.000
_cell.angle_alpha   90.00
_cell.angle_beta   90.00
_cell.angle_gamma   90.00
#
_symmetry.space_group_name_H-M   'P 1'
#
loop_
_entity.id
_entity.type
_entity.pdbx_description
1 polymer ?
#
loop_
_entity_poly.entity_id
_entity_poly.type
_entity_poly.pdbx_seq_one_letter_code
_entity_poly.pdbx_strand_id
1 'polypeptide(L)'
;MIRDARLYRELGIIHSERMTIQLDMPSRIGQIANYVIRRPGIPRWWDPVARPHVAVIMKNPANGGAIRYFLSRRGERDNIGRTELDVGDIDRLPEGTLLEVRYSATKTNLYQLEMVGAAACWRWINRSHGLQSFETESSDWNYRVDSSLDPNSHMLA
;
A
#
# COMPACT_ATOMS: atom_id res chain seq x y z
N MET A 1 -12.84 -15.06 77.25
CA MET A 1 -14.11 -14.32 77.40
C MET A 1 -14.18 -13.28 76.29
N ILE A 2 -15.29 -13.29 75.54
CA ILE A 2 -15.88 -12.15 74.80
C ILE A 2 -15.35 -11.84 73.38
N ARG A 3 -16.15 -12.32 72.41
CA ARG A 3 -16.68 -11.70 71.17
C ARG A 3 -15.69 -11.42 70.02
N ASP A 4 -15.75 -12.13 68.88
CA ASP A 4 -16.81 -12.20 67.86
C ASP A 4 -17.00 -10.86 67.12
N ALA A 5 -16.49 -10.79 65.88
CA ALA A 5 -16.88 -9.83 64.86
C ALA A 5 -16.37 -10.31 63.49
N ARG A 6 -17.25 -11.01 62.78
CA ARG A 6 -17.20 -11.24 61.33
C ARG A 6 -17.03 -9.91 60.60
N LEU A 7 -16.10 -9.86 59.65
CA LEU A 7 -16.11 -8.86 58.59
C LEU A 7 -15.81 -9.56 57.26
N TYR A 8 -16.90 -9.89 56.58
CA TYR A 8 -16.94 -10.27 55.18
C TYR A 8 -16.33 -9.12 54.37
N ARG A 9 -15.22 -9.37 53.66
CA ARG A 9 -14.83 -8.54 52.51
C ARG A 9 -15.36 -9.20 51.25
N GLU A 10 -16.31 -8.51 50.65
CA GLU A 10 -16.92 -8.79 49.36
C GLU A 10 -15.84 -8.91 48.28
N LEU A 11 -15.84 -10.05 47.59
CA LEU A 11 -15.15 -10.23 46.33
C LEU A 11 -15.99 -9.56 45.24
N GLY A 12 -15.72 -8.28 44.99
CA GLY A 12 -16.19 -7.59 43.79
C GLY A 12 -15.46 -8.15 42.57
N ILE A 13 -16.04 -9.18 41.95
CA ILE A 13 -15.62 -9.65 40.63
C ILE A 13 -16.04 -8.57 39.64
N ILE A 14 -15.13 -7.67 39.30
CA ILE A 14 -15.30 -6.75 38.18
C ILE A 14 -15.22 -7.61 36.92
N HIS A 15 -16.39 -8.01 36.39
CA HIS A 15 -16.54 -8.47 35.02
C HIS A 15 -16.08 -7.34 34.11
N SER A 16 -14.83 -7.39 33.67
CA SER A 16 -14.37 -6.61 32.53
C SER A 16 -15.02 -7.23 31.32
N GLU A 17 -16.17 -6.68 30.92
CA GLU A 17 -16.74 -6.87 29.59
C GLU A 17 -15.69 -6.44 28.58
N ARG A 18 -14.90 -7.41 28.10
CA ARG A 18 -14.11 -7.24 26.90
C ARG A 18 -15.11 -7.06 25.79
N MET A 19 -15.34 -5.82 25.42
CA MET A 19 -16.04 -5.43 24.22
C MET A 19 -15.21 -5.92 23.03
N THR A 20 -15.39 -7.19 22.66
CA THR A 20 -14.87 -7.73 21.40
C THR A 20 -15.67 -7.08 20.29
N ILE A 21 -15.11 -6.02 19.72
CA ILE A 21 -15.58 -5.50 18.44
C ILE A 21 -15.23 -6.60 17.41
N GLN A 22 -16.18 -7.50 17.16
CA GLN A 22 -16.16 -8.31 15.95
C GLN A 22 -16.31 -7.34 14.79
N LEU A 23 -15.18 -6.95 14.21
CA LEU A 23 -15.15 -6.39 12.86
C LEU A 23 -15.57 -7.52 11.93
N ASP A 24 -16.87 -7.63 11.70
CA ASP A 24 -17.45 -8.39 10.61
C ASP A 24 -16.76 -7.90 9.33
N MET A 25 -15.83 -8.69 8.82
CA MET A 25 -15.19 -8.46 7.54
C MET A 25 -16.22 -8.86 6.49
N PRO A 26 -16.84 -7.91 5.76
CA PRO A 26 -17.79 -8.28 4.72
C PRO A 26 -17.07 -9.13 3.68
N SER A 27 -17.51 -10.38 3.54
CA SER A 27 -17.00 -11.34 2.54
C SER A 27 -17.44 -10.98 1.10
N ARG A 28 -18.09 -9.83 0.92
CA ARG A 28 -18.35 -9.25 -0.39
C ARG A 28 -17.16 -8.36 -0.74
N ILE A 29 -16.45 -8.73 -1.80
CA ILE A 29 -15.53 -7.85 -2.52
C ILE A 29 -16.40 -6.71 -3.09
N GLY A 30 -16.76 -5.76 -2.23
CA GLY A 30 -17.39 -4.51 -2.63
C GLY A 30 -16.43 -3.75 -3.54
N GLN A 31 -16.97 -2.85 -4.37
CA GLN A 31 -16.19 -1.90 -5.16
C GLN A 31 -14.98 -1.45 -4.35
N ILE A 32 -13.78 -1.69 -4.89
CA ILE A 32 -12.53 -1.17 -4.32
C ILE A 32 -12.76 0.31 -4.18
N ALA A 33 -12.91 0.79 -2.95
CA ALA A 33 -13.17 2.20 -2.73
C ALA A 33 -11.99 2.96 -3.34
N ASN A 34 -12.32 3.88 -4.25
CA ASN A 34 -11.38 4.72 -4.98
C ASN A 34 -10.69 5.68 -4.00
N TYR A 35 -9.78 5.16 -3.18
CA TYR A 35 -9.02 5.95 -2.25
C TYR A 35 -7.93 6.69 -3.00
N VAL A 36 -8.07 8.00 -3.00
CA VAL A 36 -7.08 8.93 -3.52
C VAL A 36 -6.31 9.52 -2.35
N ILE A 37 -4.99 9.46 -2.40
CA ILE A 37 -4.09 9.91 -1.33
C ILE A 37 -3.10 10.93 -1.87
N ARG A 38 -2.66 11.87 -1.03
CA ARG A 38 -1.68 12.89 -1.44
C ARG A 38 -0.30 12.31 -1.70
N ARG A 39 0.11 11.32 -0.91
CA ARG A 39 1.43 10.69 -1.03
C ARG A 39 1.30 9.18 -0.79
N PRO A 40 1.88 8.34 -1.66
CA PRO A 40 1.86 6.90 -1.48
C PRO A 40 2.66 6.51 -0.23
N GLY A 41 2.26 5.43 0.43
CA GLY A 41 2.97 4.93 1.60
C GLY A 41 4.31 4.31 1.21
N ILE A 42 5.37 5.11 1.10
CA ILE A 42 6.71 4.64 0.73
C ILE A 42 7.47 4.15 1.99
N PRO A 43 8.15 2.99 1.95
CA PRO A 43 9.03 2.58 3.03
C PRO A 43 10.11 3.62 3.30
N ARG A 44 10.26 4.04 4.56
CA ARG A 44 11.29 5.03 4.92
C ARG A 44 12.70 4.44 4.99
N TRP A 45 12.81 3.17 5.36
CA TRP A 45 14.08 2.52 5.66
C TRP A 45 14.37 1.43 4.66
N TRP A 46 15.63 1.35 4.24
CA TRP A 46 16.17 0.23 3.49
C TRP A 46 16.40 -0.96 4.44
N ASP A 47 15.89 -2.11 4.04
CA ASP A 47 16.12 -3.40 4.68
C ASP A 47 16.83 -4.32 3.69
N PRO A 48 18.01 -4.89 4.00
CA PRO A 48 18.75 -5.76 3.09
C PRO A 48 18.05 -7.08 2.76
N VAL A 49 17.11 -7.52 3.61
CA VAL A 49 16.31 -8.73 3.42
C VAL A 49 15.06 -8.40 2.60
N ALA A 50 14.30 -7.38 3.01
CA ALA A 50 13.07 -7.02 2.31
C ALA A 50 13.31 -6.29 0.99
N ARG A 51 14.47 -5.63 0.82
CA ARG A 51 14.89 -4.90 -0.39
C ARG A 51 13.77 -4.05 -1.00
N PRO A 52 13.20 -3.11 -0.23
CA PRO A 52 12.11 -2.28 -0.74
C PRO A 52 12.57 -1.42 -1.91
N HIS A 53 11.69 -1.17 -2.87
CA HIS A 53 11.97 -0.29 -3.99
C HIS A 53 10.74 0.46 -4.48
N VAL A 54 10.99 1.56 -5.17
CA VAL A 54 9.98 2.38 -5.84
C VAL A 54 10.36 2.49 -7.31
N ALA A 55 9.41 2.21 -8.20
CA ALA A 55 9.64 2.28 -9.64
C ALA A 55 8.45 2.87 -10.38
N VAL A 56 8.71 3.60 -11.46
CA VAL A 56 7.71 3.98 -12.45
C VAL A 56 7.53 2.84 -13.43
N ILE A 57 6.28 2.49 -13.73
CA ILE A 57 5.94 1.50 -14.75
C ILE A 57 5.50 2.21 -16.03
N MET A 58 6.14 1.89 -17.15
CA MET A 58 5.75 2.34 -18.48
C MET A 58 5.48 1.13 -19.37
N LYS A 59 4.56 1.27 -20.33
CA LYS A 59 4.39 0.26 -21.37
C LYS A 59 5.46 0.45 -22.43
N ASN A 60 6.14 -0.63 -22.78
CA ASN A 60 7.06 -0.67 -23.90
C ASN A 60 6.26 -0.55 -25.21
N PRO A 61 6.53 0.46 -26.05
CA PRO A 61 5.79 0.64 -27.29
C PRO A 61 6.03 -0.50 -28.31
N ALA A 62 7.17 -1.21 -28.23
CA ALA A 62 7.52 -2.24 -29.21
C ALA A 62 6.81 -3.59 -28.97
N ASN A 63 6.61 -3.97 -27.72
CA ASN A 63 6.07 -5.29 -27.36
C ASN A 63 4.91 -5.26 -26.34
N GLY A 64 4.52 -4.07 -25.86
CA GLY A 64 3.48 -3.91 -24.85
C GLY A 64 3.86 -4.32 -23.43
N GLY A 65 5.07 -4.84 -23.22
CA GLY A 65 5.56 -5.27 -21.91
C GLY A 65 5.78 -4.10 -20.95
N ALA A 66 5.79 -4.37 -19.64
CA ALA A 66 6.06 -3.35 -18.64
C ALA A 66 7.57 -3.10 -18.47
N ILE A 67 8.00 -1.85 -18.61
CA ILE A 67 9.35 -1.38 -18.28
C ILE A 67 9.29 -0.68 -16.92
N ARG A 68 10.23 -1.03 -16.03
CA ARG A 68 10.37 -0.39 -14.72
C ARG A 68 11.57 0.55 -14.70
N TYR A 69 11.34 1.80 -14.30
CA TYR A 69 12.39 2.77 -14.01
C TYR A 69 12.46 2.98 -12.50
N PHE A 70 13.51 2.48 -11.87
CA PHE A 70 13.68 2.57 -10.42
C PHE A 70 13.98 4.01 -10.00
N LEU A 71 13.16 4.53 -9.10
CA LEU A 71 13.32 5.85 -8.47
C LEU A 71 14.01 5.76 -7.11
N SER A 72 14.11 4.57 -6.54
CA SER A 72 14.69 4.36 -5.23
C SER A 72 16.11 3.81 -5.30
N ARG A 73 16.96 4.21 -4.36
CA ARG A 73 18.28 3.62 -4.10
C ARG A 73 18.54 3.50 -2.61
N ARG A 74 19.57 2.73 -2.27
CA ARG A 74 20.08 2.68 -0.90
C ARG A 74 20.68 4.03 -0.54
N GLY A 75 20.12 4.69 0.48
CA GLY A 75 20.61 5.95 1.01
C GLY A 75 21.78 5.79 1.98
N GLU A 76 22.12 6.87 2.67
CA GLU A 76 23.16 6.88 3.69
C GLU A 76 22.71 6.20 4.98
N ARG A 77 23.69 5.84 5.81
CA ARG A 77 23.45 5.24 7.13
C ARG A 77 23.36 6.33 8.18
N ASP A 78 22.28 6.33 8.96
CA ASP A 78 22.11 7.23 10.10
C ASP A 78 23.04 6.86 11.27
N ASN A 79 23.10 7.74 12.27
CA ASN A 79 23.92 7.53 13.48
C ASN A 79 23.49 6.31 14.32
N ILE A 80 22.29 5.77 14.09
CA ILE A 80 21.71 4.62 14.78
C ILE A 80 21.94 3.34 13.96
N GLY A 81 22.58 3.44 12.79
CA GLY A 81 22.91 2.32 11.92
C GLY A 81 21.79 1.90 10.97
N ARG A 82 20.67 2.63 10.88
CA ARG A 82 19.62 2.42 9.88
C ARG A 82 20.02 3.05 8.56
N THR A 83 19.58 2.47 7.46
CA THR A 83 19.83 3.02 6.13
C THR A 83 18.52 3.56 5.58
N GLU A 84 18.51 4.80 5.09
CA GLU A 84 17.34 5.40 4.45
C GLU A 84 17.09 4.77 3.07
N LEU A 85 15.82 4.67 2.67
CA LEU A 85 15.45 4.43 1.27
C LEU A 85 15.36 5.79 0.59
N ASP A 86 16.39 6.16 -0.16
CA ASP A 86 16.40 7.41 -0.92
C ASP A 86 15.51 7.24 -2.15
N VAL A 87 14.48 8.07 -2.30
CA VAL A 87 13.52 8.00 -3.42
C VAL A 87 13.48 9.35 -4.10
N GLY A 88 13.66 9.34 -5.43
CA GLY A 88 13.57 10.52 -6.27
C GLY A 88 12.21 11.23 -6.18
N ASP A 89 12.15 12.43 -6.74
CA ASP A 89 10.95 13.28 -6.69
C ASP A 89 9.79 12.65 -7.49
N ILE A 90 8.79 12.15 -6.76
CA ILE A 90 7.57 11.59 -7.33
C ILE A 90 6.49 12.66 -7.59
N ASP A 91 6.62 13.84 -6.99
CA ASP A 91 5.58 14.87 -7.01
C ASP A 91 5.59 15.64 -8.36
N ARG A 92 6.67 15.51 -9.13
CA ARG A 92 6.84 16.10 -10.47
C ARG A 92 6.55 15.14 -11.62
N LEU A 93 6.06 13.94 -11.33
CA LEU A 93 5.72 12.97 -12.36
C LEU A 93 4.47 13.43 -13.14
N PRO A 94 4.35 13.06 -14.43
CA PRO A 94 3.18 13.44 -15.22
C PRO A 94 1.93 12.65 -14.80
N GLU A 95 0.75 13.23 -14.99
CA GLU A 95 -0.52 12.54 -14.80
C GLU A 95 -0.58 11.22 -15.60
N GLY A 96 -1.26 10.22 -15.04
CA GLY A 96 -1.36 8.88 -15.59
C GLY A 96 -0.17 7.97 -15.24
N THR A 97 0.89 8.51 -14.63
CA THR A 97 2.06 7.71 -14.23
C THR A 97 1.67 6.61 -13.26
N LEU A 98 2.11 5.38 -13.56
CA LEU A 98 1.99 4.24 -12.67
C LEU A 98 3.21 4.13 -11.76
N LEU A 99 2.98 4.05 -10.45
CA LEU A 99 4.02 3.92 -9.44
C LEU A 99 3.89 2.59 -8.71
N GLU A 100 4.91 1.76 -8.84
CA GLU A 100 5.09 0.54 -8.07
C GLU A 100 5.84 0.87 -6.77
N VAL A 101 5.24 0.52 -5.64
CA VAL A 101 5.90 0.59 -4.33
C VAL A 101 6.00 -0.83 -3.77
N ARG A 102 7.20 -1.40 -3.83
CA ARG A 102 7.51 -2.72 -3.29
C ARG A 102 8.04 -2.60 -1.86
N TYR A 103 7.37 -3.28 -0.94
CA TYR A 103 7.74 -3.31 0.48
C TYR A 103 8.62 -4.51 0.80
N SER A 104 8.44 -5.62 0.07
CA SER A 104 9.18 -6.86 0.27
C SER A 104 9.17 -7.72 -0.99
N ALA A 105 9.81 -8.89 -0.93
CA ALA A 105 9.70 -9.93 -1.95
C ALA A 105 8.25 -10.23 -2.31
N THR A 106 7.34 -10.19 -1.34
CA THR A 106 5.97 -10.71 -1.45
C THR A 106 4.89 -9.63 -1.47
N LYS A 107 5.23 -8.37 -1.20
CA LYS A 107 4.24 -7.29 -1.00
C LYS A 107 4.56 -6.06 -1.85
N THR A 108 3.62 -5.71 -2.72
CA THR A 108 3.73 -4.54 -3.60
C THR A 108 2.38 -3.83 -3.72
N ASN A 109 2.39 -2.50 -3.78
CA ASN A 109 1.24 -1.68 -4.14
C ASN A 109 1.48 -0.99 -5.48
N LEU A 110 0.40 -0.84 -6.25
CA LEU A 110 0.37 -0.04 -7.47
C LEU A 110 -0.50 1.20 -7.25
N TYR A 111 0.03 2.34 -7.64
CA TYR A 111 -0.67 3.62 -7.64
C TYR A 111 -0.68 4.22 -9.04
N GLN A 112 -1.66 5.08 -9.32
CA GLN A 112 -1.72 5.91 -10.52
C GLN A 112 -1.79 7.38 -10.11
N LEU A 113 -0.98 8.24 -10.72
CA LEU A 113 -1.03 9.67 -10.50
C LEU A 113 -2.19 10.29 -11.27
N GLU A 114 -2.97 11.12 -10.60
CA GLU A 114 -4.16 11.77 -11.15
C GLU A 114 -4.36 13.17 -10.61
N MET A 115 -5.02 14.00 -11.42
CA MET A 115 -5.40 15.34 -11.01
C MET A 115 -6.81 15.34 -10.41
N VAL A 116 -6.91 15.64 -9.12
CA VAL A 116 -8.19 15.91 -8.43
C VAL A 116 -8.36 17.42 -8.32
N GLY A 117 -9.08 18.01 -9.28
CA GLY A 117 -9.10 19.46 -9.45
C GLY A 117 -7.72 19.96 -9.88
N ALA A 118 -7.09 20.82 -9.07
CA ALA A 118 -5.74 21.34 -9.33
C ALA A 118 -4.63 20.58 -8.57
N ALA A 119 -4.98 19.51 -7.86
CA ALA A 119 -4.07 18.79 -6.98
C ALA A 119 -3.63 17.45 -7.58
N ALA A 120 -2.32 17.23 -7.67
CA ALA A 120 -1.73 15.93 -7.97
C ALA A 120 -1.94 14.97 -6.78
N CYS A 121 -2.45 13.79 -7.09
CA CYS A 121 -2.96 12.83 -6.13
C CYS A 121 -2.73 11.40 -6.63
N TRP A 122 -2.43 10.48 -5.73
CA TRP A 122 -2.19 9.08 -6.06
C TRP A 122 -3.43 8.24 -5.78
N ARG A 123 -4.03 7.68 -6.82
CA ARG A 123 -5.08 6.67 -6.68
C ARG A 123 -4.43 5.32 -6.41
N TRP A 124 -4.84 4.65 -5.34
CA TRP A 124 -4.43 3.27 -5.11
C TRP A 124 -5.20 2.33 -6.06
N ILE A 125 -4.48 1.58 -6.88
CA ILE A 125 -5.05 0.71 -7.92
C ILE A 125 -5.17 -0.72 -7.43
N ASN A 126 -4.05 -1.28 -6.96
CA ASN A 126 -4.02 -2.69 -6.59
C ASN A 126 -2.91 -2.99 -5.58
N ARG A 127 -2.96 -4.19 -4.99
CA ARG A 127 -1.88 -4.78 -4.19
C ARG A 127 -1.64 -6.21 -4.67
N SER A 128 -0.39 -6.61 -4.76
CA SER A 128 -0.02 -8.01 -4.92
C SER A 128 0.52 -8.57 -3.60
N HIS A 129 0.08 -9.78 -3.28
CA HIS A 129 0.60 -10.60 -2.19
C HIS A 129 1.10 -11.92 -2.80
N GLY A 130 2.26 -12.42 -2.38
CA GLY A 130 2.73 -13.76 -2.75
C GLY A 130 3.57 -13.84 -4.01
N LEU A 131 4.29 -12.77 -4.37
CA LEU A 131 5.35 -12.86 -5.39
C LEU A 131 6.42 -13.89 -4.95
N GLN A 132 6.76 -14.81 -5.86
CA GLN A 132 7.63 -15.94 -5.55
C GLN A 132 9.09 -15.53 -5.32
N SER A 133 9.54 -14.44 -5.94
CA SER A 133 10.90 -13.94 -5.77
C SER A 133 11.01 -12.44 -6.07
N PHE A 134 12.14 -11.84 -5.66
CA PHE A 134 12.50 -10.48 -6.06
C PHE A 134 12.65 -10.32 -7.57
N GLU A 135 13.16 -11.38 -8.21
CA GLU A 135 13.49 -11.44 -9.63
C GLU A 135 12.32 -11.85 -10.52
N THR A 136 11.12 -12.06 -9.95
CA THR A 136 9.93 -12.32 -10.77
C THR A 136 9.68 -11.07 -11.64
N GLU A 137 10.06 -11.16 -12.92
CA GLU A 137 10.22 -10.02 -13.85
C GLU A 137 8.94 -9.23 -14.10
N SER A 138 7.79 -9.74 -13.71
CA SER A 138 6.54 -9.04 -13.87
C SER A 138 5.53 -9.55 -12.84
N SER A 139 5.19 -8.70 -11.86
CA SER A 139 3.82 -8.78 -11.35
C SER A 139 2.93 -8.51 -12.55
N ASP A 140 2.24 -9.51 -13.06
CA ASP A 140 1.36 -9.33 -14.19
C ASP A 140 0.18 -8.47 -13.71
N TRP A 141 0.33 -7.15 -13.81
CA TRP A 141 -0.70 -6.16 -13.49
C TRP A 141 -1.84 -6.20 -14.51
N ASN A 142 -1.84 -7.18 -15.42
CA ASN A 142 -2.95 -7.58 -16.27
C ASN A 142 -4.16 -8.00 -15.41
N TYR A 143 -4.81 -7.07 -14.72
CA TYR A 143 -6.22 -7.19 -14.32
C TYR A 143 -6.66 -5.83 -13.74
N ARG A 144 -7.47 -5.11 -14.53
CA ARG A 144 -8.36 -4.00 -14.12
C ARG A 144 -7.71 -2.64 -13.79
N VAL A 145 -6.92 -2.08 -14.69
CA VAL A 145 -7.12 -0.65 -14.93
C VAL A 145 -8.37 -0.61 -15.80
N ASP A 146 -9.52 -0.29 -15.22
CA ASP A 146 -10.76 -0.15 -15.97
C ASP A 146 -10.50 0.86 -17.10
N SER A 147 -10.34 0.35 -18.33
CA SER A 147 -10.32 1.16 -19.55
C SER A 147 -11.68 1.81 -19.83
N SER A 148 -12.59 1.87 -18.84
CA SER A 148 -13.91 2.51 -18.96
C SER A 148 -13.84 4.04 -18.94
N LEU A 149 -12.64 4.61 -18.77
CA LEU A 149 -12.37 6.05 -18.89
C LEU A 149 -11.84 6.46 -20.28
N ASP A 150 -12.13 5.69 -21.33
CA ASP A 150 -12.13 6.22 -22.70
C ASP A 150 -13.53 6.78 -23.02
N PRO A 151 -13.81 8.09 -22.78
CA PRO A 151 -15.08 8.69 -23.18
C PRO A 151 -15.29 8.73 -24.71
N ASN A 152 -14.28 8.35 -25.51
CA ASN A 152 -14.31 8.40 -26.96
C ASN A 152 -14.59 7.06 -27.66
N SER A 153 -14.82 5.96 -26.94
CA SER A 153 -15.07 4.65 -27.58
C SER A 153 -16.46 4.49 -28.22
N HIS A 154 -17.33 5.51 -28.16
CA HIS A 154 -18.70 5.46 -28.68
C HIS A 154 -18.92 6.16 -30.03
N MET A 155 -17.88 6.69 -30.69
CA MET A 155 -18.06 7.52 -31.91
C MET A 155 -17.66 6.85 -33.23
N LEU A 156 -17.48 5.52 -33.27
CA LEU A 156 -17.31 4.79 -34.53
C LEU A 156 -18.22 3.55 -34.53
N ALA A 157 -19.48 3.79 -34.88
CA ALA A 157 -20.40 2.81 -35.44
C ALA A 157 -20.91 3.34 -36.78
#